data_AF-A0A968UVV8-F1
#
_entry.id   AF-A0A968UVV8-F1
#
_cell.length_a   1.000
_cell.length_b   1.000
_cell.length_c   1.000
_cell.angle_alpha   90.00
_cell.angle_beta   90.00
_cell.angle_gamma   90.00
#
_symmetry.space_group_name_H-M   'P 1'
#
loop_
_entity.id
_entity.type
_entity.pdbx_description
1 polymer ?
#
loop_
_entity_poly.entity_id
_entity_poly.type
_entity_poly.pdbx_seq_one_letter_code
_entity_poly.pdbx_strand_id
1 'polypeptide(L)'
;MTGRLLTLMNSFSTADRINTQELESIAGTSRVCRWQDTEPFLHDRIDKAVAPGTKIDCIVYPNTQSELAAVIACASRNRWGILPFGNASKLDWGGLVKLDPPNPPLKKGGYE
;
A
#
# COMPACT_ATOMS: atom_id res chain seq x y z
N MET A 1 -46.04 -1.93 -18.75
CA MET A 1 -45.33 -2.45 -17.57
C MET A 1 -44.04 -3.06 -18.07
N THR A 2 -42.95 -2.29 -18.08
CA THR A 2 -41.67 -2.68 -18.69
C THR A 2 -40.68 -2.92 -17.57
N GLY A 3 -40.28 -4.18 -17.40
CA GLY A 3 -39.41 -4.63 -16.31
C GLY A 3 -38.02 -3.98 -16.40
N ARG A 4 -37.56 -3.43 -15.28
CA ARG A 4 -36.17 -3.00 -15.07
C ARG A 4 -35.29 -4.24 -14.93
N LEU A 5 -34.34 -4.39 -15.83
CA LEU A 5 -33.22 -5.32 -15.70
C LEU A 5 -32.31 -4.84 -14.56
N LEU A 6 -32.34 -5.53 -13.43
CA LEU A 6 -31.35 -5.39 -12.35
C LEU A 6 -30.08 -6.11 -12.80
N THR A 7 -29.16 -5.38 -13.43
CA THR A 7 -27.79 -5.88 -13.62
C THR A 7 -27.08 -5.87 -12.27
N LEU A 8 -27.17 -6.99 -11.55
CA LEU A 8 -26.21 -7.36 -10.53
C LEU A 8 -24.91 -7.77 -11.24
N MET A 9 -24.07 -6.78 -11.52
CA MET A 9 -22.66 -7.02 -11.78
C MET A 9 -21.92 -6.11 -10.81
N ASN A 10 -21.41 -6.68 -9.72
CA ASN A 10 -20.33 -6.05 -8.96
C ASN A 10 -19.16 -5.92 -9.94
N SER A 11 -19.11 -4.79 -10.63
CA SER A 11 -17.88 -4.32 -11.25
C SER A 11 -16.87 -4.26 -10.12
N PHE A 12 -15.98 -5.25 -10.04
CA PHE A 12 -14.67 -5.02 -9.44
C PHE A 12 -14.02 -3.97 -10.32
N SER A 13 -14.30 -2.71 -9.99
CA SER A 13 -13.72 -1.56 -10.63
C SER A 13 -12.21 -1.72 -10.46
N THR A 14 -11.45 -1.63 -11.55
CA THR A 14 -9.97 -1.66 -11.62
C THR A 14 -9.31 -0.50 -10.84
N ALA A 15 -10.05 0.15 -9.95
CA ALA A 15 -9.62 1.17 -9.04
C ALA A 15 -10.13 0.80 -7.65
N ASP A 16 -9.48 -0.18 -7.00
CA ASP A 16 -9.54 -0.34 -5.55
C ASP A 16 -8.92 0.92 -4.95
N ARG A 17 -9.71 2.00 -4.89
CA ARG A 17 -9.27 3.29 -4.35
C ARG A 17 -9.45 3.17 -2.85
N ILE A 18 -8.35 3.25 -2.10
CA ILE A 18 -8.44 3.59 -0.68
C ILE A 18 -9.38 4.79 -0.57
N ASN A 19 -10.39 4.69 0.30
CA ASN A 19 -11.25 5.81 0.60
C ASN A 19 -10.45 6.83 1.42
N THR A 20 -9.75 7.74 0.73
CA THR A 20 -8.88 8.73 1.37
C THR A 20 -9.66 9.70 2.25
N GLN A 21 -10.99 9.81 2.11
CA GLN A 21 -11.81 10.74 2.91
C GLN A 21 -11.68 10.50 4.42
N GLU A 22 -11.60 9.24 4.85
CA GLU A 22 -11.43 8.92 6.28
C GLU A 22 -10.04 9.32 6.77
N LEU A 23 -9.00 9.11 5.96
CA LEU A 23 -7.64 9.54 6.26
C LEU A 23 -7.53 11.07 6.28
N GLU A 24 -8.19 11.75 5.35
CA GLU A 24 -8.26 13.21 5.27
C GLU A 24 -9.02 13.80 6.46
N SER A 25 -10.01 13.08 7.02
CA SER A 25 -10.70 13.51 8.25
C SER A 25 -9.84 13.40 9.50
N ILE A 26 -8.89 12.45 9.51
CA ILE A 26 -7.96 12.24 10.63
C ILE A 26 -6.76 13.19 10.55
N ALA A 27 -6.09 13.21 9.40
CA ALA A 27 -4.84 13.91 9.19
C ALA A 27 -5.02 15.26 8.48
N GLY A 28 -6.22 15.62 8.02
CA GLY A 28 -6.43 16.80 7.18
C GLY A 28 -6.12 16.56 5.70
N THR A 29 -6.90 17.17 4.80
CA THR A 29 -6.81 16.95 3.35
C THR A 29 -5.44 17.23 2.75
N SER A 30 -4.74 18.27 3.22
CA SER A 30 -3.41 18.63 2.71
C SER A 30 -2.30 17.67 3.11
N ARG A 31 -2.57 16.72 4.02
CA ARG A 31 -1.60 15.76 4.54
C ARG A 31 -1.82 14.34 4.04
N VAL A 32 -2.72 14.16 3.08
CA VAL A 32 -2.92 12.92 2.33
C VAL A 32 -2.57 13.19 0.87
N CYS A 33 -1.41 12.72 0.46
CA CYS A 33 -0.94 12.85 -0.92
C CYS A 33 -1.29 11.57 -1.68
N ARG A 34 -1.88 11.69 -2.87
CA ARG A 34 -2.02 10.54 -3.76
C ARG A 34 -0.65 10.09 -4.22
N TRP A 35 -0.51 8.80 -4.48
CA TRP A 35 0.74 8.25 -4.97
C TRP A 35 1.22 8.98 -6.23
N GLN A 36 0.32 9.24 -7.18
CA GLN A 36 0.62 9.90 -8.46
C GLN A 36 1.19 11.33 -8.31
N ASP A 37 0.87 12.02 -7.22
CA ASP A 37 1.24 13.41 -6.99
C ASP A 37 2.50 13.54 -6.11
N THR A 38 3.16 12.41 -5.83
CA THR A 38 4.34 12.35 -4.96
C THR A 38 5.62 12.65 -5.75
N GLU A 39 6.61 13.24 -5.07
CA GLU A 39 7.94 13.53 -5.62
C GLU A 39 8.59 12.31 -6.30
N PRO A 40 9.17 12.45 -7.51
CA PRO A 40 9.77 11.34 -8.27
C PRO A 40 10.87 10.58 -7.52
N PHE A 41 11.65 11.29 -6.70
CA PHE A 41 12.67 10.65 -5.86
C PHE A 41 12.06 9.68 -4.86
N LEU A 42 10.90 10.01 -4.30
CA LEU A 42 10.24 9.15 -3.32
C LEU A 42 9.59 7.93 -3.99
N HIS A 43 9.12 8.07 -5.24
CA HIS A 43 8.68 6.95 -6.07
C HIS A 43 9.74 5.86 -6.18
N ASP A 44 10.93 6.22 -6.68
CA ASP A 44 12.03 5.27 -6.89
C ASP A 44 12.43 4.54 -5.60
N ARG A 45 12.41 5.24 -4.47
CA ARG A 45 12.79 4.66 -3.18
C ARG A 45 11.79 3.67 -2.63
N ILE A 46 10.50 4.00 -2.72
CA ILE A 46 9.47 3.10 -2.21
C ILE A 46 9.30 1.90 -3.15
N ASP A 47 9.38 2.10 -4.47
CA ASP A 47 9.33 0.99 -5.45
C ASP A 47 10.44 -0.04 -5.21
N LYS A 48 11.62 0.39 -4.74
CA LYS A 48 12.73 -0.51 -4.37
C LYS A 48 12.55 -1.20 -3.02
N ALA A 49 11.61 -0.73 -2.20
CA ALA A 49 11.38 -1.22 -0.84
C ALA A 49 10.17 -2.13 -0.71
N VAL A 50 9.29 -2.16 -1.72
CA VAL A 50 8.09 -3.00 -1.74
C VAL A 50 8.18 -4.07 -2.83
N ALA A 51 7.56 -5.22 -2.61
CA ALA A 51 7.58 -6.30 -3.59
C ALA A 51 7.09 -5.81 -4.98
N PRO A 52 7.70 -6.27 -6.09
CA PRO A 52 7.28 -5.87 -7.43
C PRO A 52 5.79 -6.09 -7.65
N GLY A 53 5.10 -5.09 -8.21
CA GLY A 53 3.64 -5.13 -8.42
C GLY A 53 2.80 -4.76 -7.20
N THR A 54 3.42 -4.40 -6.06
CA THR A 54 2.70 -3.80 -4.93
C THR A 54 2.07 -2.48 -5.38
N LYS A 55 0.76 -2.35 -5.22
CA LYS A 55 0.04 -1.11 -5.52
C LYS A 55 0.11 -0.18 -4.29
N ILE A 56 0.50 1.07 -4.52
CA ILE A 56 0.51 2.12 -3.51
C ILE A 56 -0.55 3.15 -3.89
N ASP A 57 -1.47 3.45 -2.97
CA ASP A 57 -2.57 4.38 -3.25
C ASP A 57 -2.27 5.82 -2.79
N CYS A 58 -1.72 5.99 -1.57
CA CYS A 58 -1.46 7.31 -1.00
C CYS A 58 -0.36 7.28 0.08
N ILE A 59 0.13 8.47 0.40
CA ILE A 59 1.02 8.75 1.53
C ILE A 59 0.29 9.67 2.50
N VAL A 60 0.40 9.38 3.80
CA VAL A 60 -0.20 10.19 4.86
C VAL A 60 0.92 10.76 5.74
N TYR A 61 0.87 12.07 6.01
CA TYR A 61 1.85 12.80 6.82
C TYR A 61 1.23 13.25 8.15
N PRO A 62 1.15 12.38 9.17
CA PRO A 62 0.68 12.79 10.49
C PRO A 62 1.73 13.70 11.17
N ASN A 63 1.27 14.75 11.84
CA ASN A 63 2.12 15.69 12.59
C ASN A 63 2.15 15.39 14.09
N THR A 64 1.15 14.65 14.59
CA THR A 64 1.07 14.28 16.00
C THR A 64 1.00 12.77 16.17
N GLN A 65 1.42 12.29 17.35
CA GLN A 65 1.29 10.88 17.71
C GLN A 65 -0.18 10.43 17.74
N SER A 66 -1.10 11.33 18.10
CA SER A 66 -2.55 11.04 18.09
C SER A 66 -3.07 10.78 16.68
N GLU A 67 -2.69 11.63 15.72
CA GLU A 67 -3.04 11.43 14.31
C GLU A 67 -2.44 10.14 13.76
N LEU A 68 -1.16 9.86 14.05
CA LEU A 68 -0.52 8.61 13.64
C LEU A 68 -1.29 7.40 14.20
N ALA A 69 -1.61 7.40 15.50
CA ALA A 69 -2.37 6.32 16.13
C ALA A 69 -3.74 6.11 15.47
N ALA A 70 -4.44 7.19 15.15
CA ALA A 70 -5.73 7.15 14.46
C ALA A 70 -5.61 6.61 13.02
N VAL A 71 -4.57 6.99 12.27
CA VAL A 71 -4.29 6.44 10.93
C VAL A 71 -4.02 4.94 10.99
N ILE A 72 -3.17 4.49 11.93
CA ILE A 72 -2.88 3.06 12.11
C ILE A 72 -4.16 2.28 12.50
N ALA A 73 -4.99 2.82 13.40
CA ALA A 73 -6.27 2.21 13.76
C ALA A 73 -7.24 2.14 12.57
N CYS A 74 -7.30 3.20 11.75
CA CYS A 74 -8.09 3.23 10.52
C CYS A 74 -7.64 2.15 9.53
N ALA A 75 -6.35 2.08 9.23
CA ALA A 75 -5.79 1.09 8.33
C ALA A 75 -5.95 -0.34 8.84
N SER A 76 -5.79 -0.57 10.15
CA SER A 76 -6.02 -1.87 10.79
C SER A 76 -7.47 -2.34 10.63
N ARG A 77 -8.45 -1.48 10.91
CA ARG A 77 -9.89 -1.78 10.73
C ARG A 77 -10.22 -2.15 9.28
N ASN A 78 -9.60 -1.47 8.32
CA ASN A 78 -9.81 -1.70 6.89
C ASN A 78 -8.87 -2.77 6.28
N ARG A 79 -7.97 -3.36 7.08
CA ARG A 79 -6.94 -4.33 6.66
C ARG A 79 -6.02 -3.82 5.54
N TRP A 80 -5.65 -2.55 5.60
CA TRP A 80 -4.69 -1.96 4.67
C TRP A 80 -3.25 -2.30 5.08
N GLY A 81 -2.40 -2.56 4.09
CA GLY A 81 -0.95 -2.62 4.28
C GLY A 81 -0.40 -1.21 4.55
N ILE A 82 0.57 -1.10 5.46
CA ILE A 82 1.20 0.18 5.82
C ILE A 82 2.71 0.00 5.75
N LEU A 83 3.38 0.93 5.07
CA LEU A 83 4.83 1.08 5.11
C LEU A 83 5.18 2.35 5.93
N PRO A 84 5.54 2.23 7.21
CA PRO A 84 5.99 3.39 7.98
C PRO A 84 7.42 3.79 7.57
N PHE A 85 7.62 5.07 7.25
CA PHE A 85 8.95 5.61 6.97
C PHE A 85 9.06 7.08 7.38
N GLY A 86 10.28 7.51 7.71
CA GLY A 86 10.62 8.91 7.95
C GLY A 86 11.07 9.60 6.66
N ASN A 87 12.35 9.96 6.57
CA ASN A 87 12.92 10.58 5.37
C ASN A 87 13.17 9.60 4.20
N ALA A 88 12.54 8.43 4.23
CA ALA A 88 12.78 7.29 3.32
C ALA A 88 14.25 6.80 3.22
N SER A 89 15.20 7.42 3.93
CA SER A 89 16.67 7.22 3.84
C SER A 89 17.16 5.79 4.04
N LYS A 90 16.30 4.93 4.61
CA LYS A 90 16.61 3.56 5.02
C LYS A 90 15.69 2.51 4.39
N LEU A 91 14.81 2.90 3.48
CA LEU A 91 13.86 1.97 2.84
C LEU A 91 14.57 0.88 2.01
N ASP A 92 15.78 1.17 1.57
CA ASP A 92 16.65 0.30 0.78
C ASP A 92 17.59 -0.59 1.63
N TRP A 93 17.69 -0.37 2.94
CA TRP A 93 18.59 -1.13 3.81
C TRP A 93 18.22 -2.61 3.92
N GLY A 94 16.94 -2.92 3.72
CA GLY A 94 16.43 -4.29 3.74
C GLY A 94 16.69 -5.06 2.45
N GLY A 95 16.88 -4.36 1.32
CA GLY A 95 17.05 -4.93 -0.02
C GLY A 95 15.99 -5.97 -0.41
N LEU A 96 15.19 -5.72 -1.45
CA LEU A 96 14.39 -6.82 -2.02
C LEU A 96 15.36 -7.82 -2.65
N VAL A 97 15.46 -9.02 -2.05
CA VAL A 97 16.29 -10.10 -2.59
C VAL A 97 15.74 -10.47 -3.96
N LYS A 98 16.41 -10.03 -5.02
CA LYS A 98 16.18 -10.55 -6.37
C LYS A 98 16.81 -11.94 -6.41
N LEU A 99 15.98 -12.96 -6.41
CA LEU A 99 16.43 -14.34 -6.62
C LEU A 99 16.63 -14.55 -8.12
N ASP A 100 17.87 -14.43 -8.60
CA ASP A 100 18.28 -14.82 -9.96
C ASP A 100 19.49 -15.77 -9.91
N PRO A 101 19.34 -17.06 -10.26
CA PRO A 101 18.08 -17.75 -10.57
C PRO A 101 17.20 -17.95 -9.32
N PRO A 102 15.89 -18.22 -9.48
CA PRO A 102 15.00 -18.55 -8.38
C PRO A 102 15.55 -19.75 -7.59
N ASN A 103 15.43 -19.68 -6.26
CA ASN A 103 15.98 -20.66 -5.34
C ASN A 103 15.55 -22.07 -5.77
N PRO A 104 16.47 -23.01 -6.04
CA PRO A 104 16.09 -24.37 -6.42
C PRO A 104 15.23 -24.97 -5.30
N PRO A 105 14.22 -25.79 -5.64
CA PRO A 105 13.37 -26.43 -4.64
C PRO A 105 14.27 -27.18 -3.66
N LEU A 106 14.06 -26.94 -2.36
CA LEU A 106 14.77 -27.65 -1.30
C LEU A 106 14.66 -29.15 -1.59
N LYS A 107 15.80 -29.81 -1.84
CA LYS A 107 15.81 -31.27 -1.96
C LYS A 107 15.25 -31.81 -0.66
N LYS A 108 14.04 -32.39 -0.69
CA LYS A 108 13.53 -33.17 0.44
C LYS A 108 14.59 -34.22 0.74
N GLY A 109 15.17 -34.15 1.93
CA GLY A 109 16.22 -35.06 2.36
C GLY A 109 15.74 -36.50 2.16
N GLY A 110 16.39 -37.21 1.23
CA GLY A 110 16.40 -38.65 1.24
C GLY A 110 17.35 -39.07 2.34
N TYR A 111 16.81 -39.58 3.43
CA TYR A 111 17.55 -40.46 4.31
C TYR A 111 17.44 -41.85 3.69
N GLU A 112 18.47 -42.26 2.94
CA GLU A 112 18.82 -43.68 2.78
C GLU A 112 19.60 -44.14 4.00
#